data_AF-A0A7S0Y9P5-F1
#
_entry.id   AF-A0A7S0Y9P5-F1
#
_cell.length_a   1.000
_cell.length_b   1.000
_cell.length_c   1.000
_cell.angle_alpha   90.00
_cell.angle_beta   90.00
_cell.angle_gamma   90.00
#
_symmetry.space_group_name_H-M   'P 1'
#
loop_
_entity.id
_entity.type
_entity.pdbx_description
1 polymer ?
#
loop_
_entity_poly.entity_id
_entity_poly.type
_entity_poly.pdbx_seq_one_letter_code
_entity_poly.pdbx_strand_id
1 'polypeptide(L)'
;PQDAVAVVTLGPRMCKDKLMQAAGRMRLLGKHQRLILCGAEDVSHSIVRDAVQAAEMAEGDAAAMFREVKEEPLTPIRVLNWVIRNTVEATAFGLPEWASQGAFFCVSKVNPSLATQDE
;
A
#
# COMPACT_ATOMS: atom_id res chain seq x y z
N PRO A 1 11.00 13.73 23.86
CA PRO A 1 9.82 14.64 23.93
C PRO A 1 8.53 13.81 24.01
N GLN A 2 7.76 13.97 25.09
CA GLN A 2 6.50 13.24 25.33
C GLN A 2 5.34 13.76 24.44
N ASP A 3 5.60 14.78 23.65
CA ASP A 3 4.67 15.53 22.81
C ASP A 3 5.01 15.45 21.32
N ALA A 4 5.96 14.58 20.93
CA ALA A 4 6.37 14.44 19.54
C ALA A 4 5.16 14.08 18.66
N VAL A 5 4.95 14.84 17.58
CA VAL A 5 3.93 14.57 16.57
C VAL A 5 4.61 14.30 15.24
N ALA A 6 4.22 13.22 14.57
CA ALA A 6 4.57 12.95 13.19
C ALA A 6 3.34 13.10 12.31
N VAL A 7 3.57 13.59 11.09
CA VAL A 7 2.54 13.69 10.05
C VAL A 7 2.95 12.77 8.90
N VAL A 8 2.03 11.93 8.45
CA VAL A 8 2.19 11.08 7.26
C VAL A 8 1.22 11.55 6.21
N THR A 9 1.77 12.06 5.12
CA THR A 9 1.03 12.40 3.91
C THR A 9 0.83 11.17 3.04
N LEU A 10 -0.42 10.87 2.72
CA LEU A 10 -0.84 9.76 1.88
C LEU A 10 -1.01 10.26 0.44
N GLY A 11 -0.20 9.73 -0.47
CA GLY A 11 -0.32 9.98 -1.91
C GLY A 11 -1.10 8.89 -2.63
N PRO A 12 -1.61 9.12 -3.84
CA PRO A 12 -2.38 8.14 -4.60
C PRO A 12 -1.59 6.86 -4.87
N ARG A 13 -2.27 5.70 -4.78
CA ARG A 13 -1.71 4.35 -4.99
C ARG A 13 -0.46 4.07 -4.14
N MET A 14 -0.37 4.65 -2.94
CA MET A 14 0.76 4.40 -2.05
C MET A 14 0.80 2.91 -1.66
N CYS A 15 1.95 2.27 -1.90
CA CYS A 15 2.20 0.87 -1.52
C CYS A 15 2.88 0.78 -0.16
N LYS A 16 2.94 -0.44 0.40
CA LYS A 16 3.51 -0.71 1.73
C LYS A 16 4.91 -0.14 1.88
N ASP A 17 5.75 -0.25 0.84
CA ASP A 17 7.16 0.11 0.95
C ASP A 17 7.34 1.62 1.10
N LYS A 18 6.53 2.43 0.39
CA LYS A 18 6.54 3.90 0.53
C LYS A 18 6.04 4.33 1.91
N LEU A 19 4.98 3.68 2.42
CA LEU A 19 4.52 3.93 3.79
C LEU A 19 5.59 3.58 4.82
N MET A 20 6.23 2.41 4.66
CA MET A 20 7.29 1.94 5.56
C MET A 20 8.54 2.83 5.49
N GLN A 21 8.90 3.35 4.33
CA GLN A 21 9.99 4.33 4.19
C GLN A 21 9.67 5.65 4.93
N ALA A 22 8.42 6.12 4.86
CA ALA A 22 8.00 7.30 5.62
C ALA A 22 8.02 7.03 7.13
N ALA A 23 7.44 5.91 7.56
CA ALA A 23 7.41 5.47 8.96
C ALA A 23 8.83 5.25 9.51
N GLY A 24 9.75 4.68 8.73
CA GLY A 24 11.14 4.44 9.12
C GLY A 24 11.95 5.71 9.40
N ARG A 25 11.51 6.88 8.88
CA ARG A 25 12.12 8.18 9.21
C ARG A 25 11.70 8.68 10.59
N MET A 26 10.65 8.13 11.18
CA MET A 26 10.15 8.51 12.50
C MET A 26 10.91 7.79 13.62
N ARG A 27 11.88 8.48 14.21
CA ARG A 27 12.76 7.91 15.26
C ARG A 27 12.05 7.59 16.58
N LEU A 28 10.85 8.14 16.79
CA LEU A 28 10.06 7.99 18.01
C LEU A 28 8.75 7.20 17.78
N LEU A 29 8.58 6.58 16.61
CA LEU A 29 7.41 5.73 16.36
C LEU A 29 7.39 4.59 17.39
N GLY A 30 6.24 4.38 18.04
CA GLY A 30 6.10 3.43 19.15
C GLY A 30 6.63 3.91 20.51
N LYS A 31 7.16 5.13 20.60
CA LYS A 31 7.67 5.76 21.84
C LYS A 31 6.88 7.01 22.22
N HIS A 32 5.57 6.85 22.43
CA HIS A 32 4.63 7.93 22.77
C HIS A 32 4.54 9.08 21.74
N GLN A 33 5.12 8.93 20.54
CA GLN A 33 4.89 9.86 19.43
C GLN A 33 3.45 9.72 18.92
N ARG A 34 2.75 10.85 18.76
CA ARG A 34 1.45 10.88 18.08
C ARG A 34 1.63 10.86 16.57
N LEU A 35 0.73 10.19 15.87
CA LEU A 35 0.73 10.08 14.41
C LEU A 35 -0.53 10.72 13.85
N ILE A 36 -0.35 11.64 12.91
CA ILE A 36 -1.44 12.25 12.13
C ILE A 36 -1.33 11.73 10.70
N LEU A 37 -2.43 11.19 10.19
CA LEU A 37 -2.56 10.73 8.81
C LEU A 37 -3.32 11.81 8.04
N CYS A 38 -2.75 12.27 6.93
CA CYS A 38 -3.39 13.23 6.06
C CYS A 38 -3.27 12.81 4.60
N GLY A 39 -4.31 13.02 3.81
CA GLY A 39 -4.32 12.78 2.38
C GLY A 39 -5.14 13.87 1.70
N ALA A 40 -4.98 13.99 0.39
CA ALA A 40 -5.95 14.74 -0.41
C ALA A 40 -7.33 14.04 -0.34
N GLU A 41 -8.40 14.77 -0.61
CA GLU A 41 -9.78 14.30 -0.46
C GLU A 41 -10.05 13.01 -1.27
N ASP A 42 -9.52 12.93 -2.49
CA ASP A 42 -9.61 11.76 -3.35
C ASP A 42 -8.92 10.52 -2.75
N VAL A 43 -7.76 10.70 -2.11
CA VAL A 43 -7.05 9.63 -1.40
C VAL A 43 -7.84 9.18 -0.18
N SER A 44 -8.37 10.12 0.61
CA SER A 44 -9.21 9.81 1.77
C SER A 44 -10.47 9.05 1.39
N HIS A 45 -11.18 9.49 0.35
CA HIS A 45 -12.34 8.81 -0.20
C HIS A 45 -12.00 7.42 -0.73
N SER A 46 -10.85 7.26 -1.41
CA SER A 46 -10.39 5.94 -1.85
C SER A 46 -10.19 4.99 -0.67
N ILE A 47 -9.55 5.43 0.42
CA ILE A 47 -9.30 4.61 1.61
C ILE A 47 -10.60 4.20 2.28
N VAL A 48 -11.56 5.13 2.41
CA VAL A 48 -12.87 4.85 3.02
C VAL A 48 -13.67 3.88 2.16
N ARG A 49 -13.76 4.12 0.85
CA ARG A 49 -14.45 3.22 -0.10
C ARG A 49 -13.90 1.80 -0.02
N ASP A 50 -12.58 1.69 -0.03
CA ASP A 50 -11.86 0.42 0.06
C ASP A 50 -12.09 -0.34 1.37
N ALA A 51 -12.33 0.39 2.47
CA ALA A 51 -12.68 -0.18 3.75
C ALA A 51 -14.15 -0.63 3.79
N VAL A 52 -15.07 0.14 3.22
CA VAL A 52 -16.48 -0.22 3.10
C VAL A 52 -16.64 -1.48 2.24
N GLN A 53 -15.99 -1.52 1.08
CA GLN A 53 -16.02 -2.70 0.20
C GLN A 53 -15.42 -3.94 0.87
N ALA A 54 -14.35 -3.78 1.65
CA ALA A 54 -13.80 -4.88 2.44
C ALA A 54 -14.76 -5.36 3.53
N ALA A 55 -15.49 -4.44 4.17
CA ALA A 55 -16.47 -4.76 5.20
C ALA A 55 -17.68 -5.52 4.65
N GLU A 56 -18.15 -5.15 3.45
CA GLU A 56 -19.26 -5.82 2.76
C GLU A 56 -18.91 -7.26 2.34
N MET A 57 -17.65 -7.49 1.98
CA MET A 57 -17.13 -8.81 1.60
C MET A 57 -16.68 -9.65 2.80
N ALA A 58 -16.55 -9.06 3.99
CA ALA A 58 -16.10 -9.75 5.18
C ALA A 58 -17.24 -10.55 5.83
N GLU A 59 -16.96 -11.80 6.19
CA GLU A 59 -17.85 -12.65 6.99
C GLU A 59 -17.27 -12.85 8.40
N GLY A 60 -18.15 -13.10 9.39
CA GLY A 60 -17.75 -13.37 10.77
C GLY A 60 -17.12 -12.17 11.49
N ASP A 61 -16.19 -12.44 12.41
CA ASP A 61 -15.58 -11.43 13.30
C ASP A 61 -14.83 -10.32 12.54
N ALA A 62 -14.41 -10.57 11.30
CA ALA A 62 -13.76 -9.57 10.45
C ALA A 62 -14.70 -8.41 10.09
N ALA A 63 -16.00 -8.67 9.89
CA ALA A 63 -16.99 -7.64 9.58
C ALA A 63 -17.24 -6.68 10.75
N ALA A 64 -17.12 -7.17 12.00
CA ALA A 64 -17.28 -6.36 13.20
C ALA A 64 -16.17 -5.29 13.33
N MET A 65 -14.94 -5.65 12.95
CA MET A 65 -13.78 -4.74 12.96
C MET A 65 -13.94 -3.55 12.01
N PHE A 66 -14.75 -3.67 10.96
CA PHE A 66 -15.05 -2.60 10.03
C PHE A 66 -16.39 -1.88 10.28
N ARG A 67 -17.27 -2.41 11.13
CA ARG A 67 -18.59 -1.83 11.45
C ARG A 67 -18.56 -0.73 12.51
N GLU A 68 -17.56 -0.70 13.41
CA GLU A 68 -17.38 0.42 14.33
C GLU A 68 -16.74 1.61 13.61
N VAL A 69 -17.57 2.37 12.89
CA VAL A 69 -17.16 3.59 12.21
C VAL A 69 -17.77 4.79 12.92
N LYS A 70 -17.04 5.32 13.91
CA LYS A 70 -17.14 6.74 14.23
C LYS A 70 -16.59 7.54 13.05
N GLU A 71 -17.05 8.79 12.91
CA GLU A 71 -16.83 9.75 11.81
C GLU A 71 -15.36 10.04 11.42
N GLU A 72 -14.36 9.35 11.97
CA GLU A 72 -12.97 9.54 11.57
C GLU A 72 -12.69 8.85 10.22
N PRO A 73 -12.33 9.63 9.16
CA PRO A 73 -12.16 9.06 7.83
C PRO A 73 -10.89 8.19 7.73
N LEU A 74 -9.81 8.54 8.43
CA LEU A 74 -8.48 7.95 8.27
C LEU A 74 -7.96 7.31 9.56
N THR A 75 -8.35 6.06 9.82
CA THR A 75 -7.74 5.27 10.90
C THR A 75 -6.49 4.53 10.40
N PRO A 76 -5.48 4.28 11.27
CA PRO A 76 -4.27 3.56 10.87
C PRO A 76 -4.55 2.20 10.22
N ILE A 77 -5.53 1.46 10.72
CA ILE A 77 -5.88 0.15 10.18
C ILE A 77 -6.44 0.22 8.76
N ARG A 78 -7.26 1.23 8.44
CA ARG A 78 -7.78 1.45 7.09
C ARG A 78 -6.66 1.79 6.12
N VAL A 79 -5.74 2.67 6.53
CA VAL A 79 -4.56 3.01 5.73
C VAL A 79 -3.69 1.78 5.49
N LEU A 80 -3.43 0.97 6.51
CA LEU A 80 -2.65 -0.26 6.39
C LEU A 80 -3.27 -1.25 5.40
N ASN A 81 -4.58 -1.50 5.50
CA ASN A 81 -5.28 -2.37 4.55
C ASN A 81 -5.23 -1.82 3.12
N TRP A 82 -5.47 -0.51 2.96
CA TRP A 82 -5.42 0.15 1.66
C TRP A 82 -4.04 0.08 1.00
N VAL A 83 -2.95 0.35 1.73
CA VAL A 83 -1.60 0.24 1.15
C VAL A 83 -1.22 -1.19 0.80
N ILE A 84 -1.70 -2.19 1.55
CA ILE A 84 -1.47 -3.60 1.24
C ILE A 84 -2.22 -3.99 -0.03
N ARG A 85 -3.49 -3.59 -0.18
CA ARG A 85 -4.24 -3.81 -1.42
C ARG A 85 -3.52 -3.20 -2.63
N ASN A 86 -3.12 -1.92 -2.55
CA ASN A 86 -2.34 -1.27 -3.60
C ASN A 86 -1.05 -2.04 -3.94
N THR A 87 -0.40 -2.61 -2.93
CA THR A 87 0.82 -3.41 -3.13
C THR A 87 0.52 -4.71 -3.88
N VAL A 88 -0.56 -5.40 -3.53
CA VAL A 88 -1.00 -6.62 -4.22
C VAL A 88 -1.34 -6.31 -5.68
N GLU A 89 -2.12 -5.26 -5.93
CA GLU A 89 -2.48 -4.83 -7.29
C GLU A 89 -1.26 -4.43 -8.12
N ALA A 90 -0.36 -3.62 -7.56
CA ALA A 90 0.87 -3.22 -8.25
C ALA A 90 1.78 -4.41 -8.56
N THR A 91 1.87 -5.38 -7.64
CA THR A 91 2.63 -6.61 -7.84
C THR A 91 2.00 -7.43 -8.96
N ALA A 92 0.69 -7.67 -8.90
CA ALA A 92 -0.04 -8.43 -9.92
C ALA A 92 0.09 -7.79 -11.31
N PHE A 93 0.03 -6.45 -11.40
CA PHE A 93 0.22 -5.71 -12.64
C PHE A 93 1.62 -5.88 -13.24
N GLY A 94 2.65 -6.00 -12.39
CA GLY A 94 4.04 -6.21 -12.84
C GLY A 94 4.38 -7.65 -13.23
N LEU A 95 3.60 -8.64 -12.77
CA LEU A 95 3.91 -10.07 -13.00
C LEU A 95 4.03 -10.46 -14.48
N PRO A 96 3.16 -10.05 -15.41
CA PRO A 96 3.27 -10.44 -16.81
C PRO A 96 4.57 -9.97 -17.46
N GLU A 97 4.98 -8.72 -17.17
CA GLU A 97 6.23 -8.16 -17.69
C GLU A 97 7.44 -8.91 -17.11
N TRP A 98 7.44 -9.18 -15.80
CA TRP A 98 8.50 -9.98 -15.18
C TRP A 98 8.56 -11.41 -15.75
N ALA A 99 7.42 -12.01 -16.06
CA ALA A 99 7.36 -13.33 -16.69
C ALA A 99 7.91 -13.28 -18.12
N SER A 100 7.57 -12.26 -18.90
CA SER A 100 8.10 -12.02 -20.25
C SER A 100 9.62 -11.85 -20.23
N GLN A 101 10.14 -11.01 -19.33
CA GLN A 101 11.58 -10.80 -19.13
C GLN A 101 12.29 -12.09 -18.68
N GLY A 102 11.68 -12.87 -17.79
CA GLY A 102 12.20 -14.17 -17.38
C GLY A 102 12.27 -15.17 -18.54
N ALA A 103 11.22 -15.26 -19.35
CA ALA A 103 11.20 -16.10 -20.55
C ALA A 103 12.26 -15.66 -21.56
N PHE A 104 12.37 -14.34 -21.81
CA PHE A 104 13.40 -13.78 -22.68
C PHE A 104 14.81 -14.12 -22.20
N PHE A 105 15.09 -13.97 -20.90
CA PHE A 105 16.39 -14.34 -20.32
C PHE A 105 16.74 -15.82 -20.52
N CYS A 106 15.76 -16.72 -20.37
CA CYS A 106 15.97 -18.14 -20.63
C CYS A 106 16.34 -18.40 -22.10
N VAL A 107 15.67 -17.75 -23.05
CA VAL A 107 15.94 -17.86 -24.48
C VAL A 107 17.31 -17.28 -24.84
N SER A 108 17.63 -16.08 -24.33
CA SER A 108 18.90 -15.40 -24.62
C SER A 108 20.10 -16.08 -23.98
N LYS A 109 19.92 -16.80 -22.85
CA LYS A 109 20.98 -17.67 -22.30
C LYS A 109 21.34 -18.83 -23.22
N VAL A 110 20.36 -19.43 -23.89
CA VAL A 110 20.58 -20.55 -24.82
C VAL A 110 21.13 -20.06 -26.15
N ASN A 111 20.69 -18.89 -26.60
CA ASN A 111 21.17 -18.25 -27.81
C ASN A 111 21.48 -16.75 -27.59
N PRO A 112 22.74 -16.41 -27.24
CA PRO A 112 23.13 -15.04 -26.92
C PRO A 112 22.90 -14.01 -28.03
N SER A 113 22.79 -14.44 -29.28
CA SER A 113 22.49 -13.53 -30.40
C SER A 113 21.06 -12.99 -30.38
N LEU A 114 20.17 -13.57 -29.55
CA LEU A 114 18.80 -13.11 -29.35
C LEU A 114 18.67 -12.10 -28.19
N ALA A 115 19.78 -11.75 -27.53
CA ALA A 115 19.78 -10.81 -26.40
C ALA A 115 19.60 -9.34 -26.84
N THR A 116 19.76 -9.03 -28.12
CA THR A 116 19.55 -7.70 -28.67
C THR A 116 18.06 -7.47 -28.92
N GLN A 117 17.45 -6.56 -28.17
CA GLN A 117 16.15 -5.99 -28.55
C GLN A 117 16.41 -4.96 -29.66
N ASP A 118 15.61 -4.98 -30.72
CA ASP A 118 15.55 -3.87 -31.67
C ASP A 118 15.04 -2.62 -30.93
N GLU A 119 15.76 -1.51 -31.05
CA GLU A 119 15.43 -0.20 -30.44
C GLU A 119 14.08 0.36 -30.92
#